data_AF-A0A2N1I8D9-F1
#
_entry.id   AF-A0A2N1I8D9-F1
#
_cell.length_a   1.000
_cell.length_b   1.000
_cell.length_c   1.000
_cell.angle_alpha   90.00
_cell.angle_beta   90.00
_cell.angle_gamma   90.00
#
_symmetry.space_group_name_H-M   'P 1'
#
loop_
_entity.id
_entity.type
_entity.pdbx_description
1 polymer ?
#
loop_
_entity_poly.entity_id
_entity_poly.type
_entity_poly.pdbx_seq_one_letter_code
_entity_poly.pdbx_strand_id
1 'polypeptide(L)'
;MCNLNNKLFSFNTQQGMTFIEVIVAFVIIVTGILGAVAMQATAKQGSFDAMQRSLASSLAQDIVARMRAHAPSLNPNLALITYARTDYGAGLDAVPTNRCSGVTTCTAAEMAANDIFEWERALMGADTTAGATNVGGLVGGRGCITQNGNAYTVVVSWQGRTETVDAGTGDDACGINGRKRRQVVVQAFIF
;
A
#
# COMPACT_ATOMS: atom_id res chain seq x y z
N MET A 1 50.78 46.18 42.97
CA MET A 1 49.75 45.32 43.58
C MET A 1 48.94 44.69 42.46
N CYS A 2 49.25 43.44 42.08
CA CYS A 2 48.38 42.60 41.27
C CYS A 2 48.27 41.25 42.00
N ASN A 3 47.07 40.95 42.47
CA ASN A 3 46.76 39.79 43.30
C ASN A 3 46.32 38.64 42.38
N LEU A 4 47.09 37.56 42.31
CA LEU A 4 46.71 36.34 41.59
C LEU A 4 45.70 35.56 42.45
N ASN A 5 44.42 35.68 42.11
CA ASN A 5 43.37 34.81 42.65
C ASN A 5 43.55 33.40 42.10
N ASN A 6 44.14 32.53 42.91
CA ASN A 6 44.28 31.11 42.65
C ASN A 6 42.90 30.46 42.83
N LYS A 7 42.14 30.27 41.74
CA LYS A 7 40.94 29.43 41.75
C LYS A 7 41.39 27.99 42.01
N LEU A 8 41.24 27.54 43.26
CA LEU A 8 41.40 26.15 43.66
C LEU A 8 40.43 25.30 42.83
N PHE A 9 40.96 24.51 41.89
CA PHE A 9 40.22 23.43 41.26
C PHE A 9 39.88 22.42 42.36
N SER A 10 38.60 22.40 42.77
CA SER A 10 38.05 21.35 43.60
C SER A 10 38.08 20.05 42.79
N PHE A 11 39.06 19.19 43.05
CA PHE A 11 39.04 17.82 42.56
C PHE A 11 37.90 17.09 43.28
N ASN A 12 36.77 16.96 42.58
CA ASN A 12 35.66 16.15 43.04
C ASN A 12 36.18 14.71 43.21
N THR A 13 36.14 14.18 44.42
CA THR A 13 36.59 12.81 44.71
C THR A 13 35.64 11.85 43.99
N GLN A 14 36.17 11.12 43.03
CA GLN A 14 35.41 10.12 42.28
C GLN A 14 35.07 8.97 43.25
N GLN A 15 33.86 9.00 43.83
CA GLN A 15 33.35 7.87 44.58
C GLN A 15 33.10 6.73 43.58
N GLY A 16 33.82 5.62 43.73
CA GLY A 16 33.69 4.46 42.85
C GLY A 16 32.25 3.94 42.85
N MET A 17 31.80 3.44 41.69
CA MET A 17 30.46 2.85 41.58
C MET A 17 30.39 1.54 42.37
N THR A 18 29.30 1.34 43.09
CA THR A 18 29.07 0.09 43.81
C THR A 18 28.59 -1.00 42.84
N PHE A 19 28.88 -2.27 43.14
CA PHE A 19 28.47 -3.39 42.26
C PHE A 19 26.93 -3.49 42.12
N ILE A 20 26.19 -3.14 43.18
CA ILE A 20 24.71 -3.11 43.18
C ILE A 20 24.15 -2.03 42.24
N GLU A 21 24.80 -0.87 42.15
CA GLU A 21 24.39 0.23 41.29
C GLU A 21 24.48 -0.14 39.81
N VAL A 22 25.57 -0.81 39.42
CA VAL A 22 25.77 -1.29 38.05
C VAL A 22 24.73 -2.36 37.68
N ILE A 23 24.42 -3.28 38.60
CA ILE A 23 23.43 -4.34 38.36
C ILE A 23 22.02 -3.73 38.20
N VAL A 24 21.63 -2.79 39.06
CA VAL A 24 20.33 -2.12 38.95
C VAL A 24 20.23 -1.33 37.64
N ALA A 25 21.27 -0.58 37.27
CA ALA A 25 21.33 0.13 35.99
C ALA A 25 21.21 -0.84 34.80
N PHE A 26 21.90 -1.98 34.86
CA PHE A 26 21.82 -3.02 33.82
C PHE A 26 20.41 -3.58 33.68
N VAL A 27 19.72 -3.87 34.80
CA VAL A 27 18.33 -4.34 34.79
C VAL A 27 17.40 -3.32 34.14
N ILE A 28 17.56 -2.03 34.47
CA ILE A 28 16.75 -0.95 33.86
C ILE A 28 17.00 -0.85 32.35
N ILE A 29 18.26 -0.93 31.92
CA ILE A 29 18.63 -0.86 30.49
C ILE A 29 18.04 -2.04 29.72
N VAL A 30 18.22 -3.27 30.24
CA VAL A 30 17.72 -4.48 29.56
C VAL A 30 16.21 -4.46 29.44
N THR A 31 15.49 -4.10 30.51
CA THR A 31 14.02 -3.97 30.46
C THR A 31 13.56 -2.86 29.52
N GLY A 32 14.26 -1.72 29.49
CA GLY A 32 14.00 -0.63 28.55
C GLY A 32 14.17 -1.02 27.08
N ILE A 33 15.25 -1.76 26.75
CA ILE A 33 15.50 -2.24 25.39
C ILE A 33 14.42 -3.23 24.94
N LEU A 34 14.03 -4.18 25.81
CA LEU A 34 12.97 -5.14 25.49
C LEU A 34 11.63 -4.42 25.23
N GLY A 35 11.31 -3.40 26.03
CA GLY A 35 10.15 -2.53 25.80
C GLY A 35 10.20 -1.81 24.46
N ALA A 36 11.35 -1.23 24.12
CA ALA A 36 11.54 -0.54 22.84
C ALA A 36 11.42 -1.47 21.63
N VAL A 37 11.95 -2.70 21.72
CA VAL A 37 11.86 -3.70 20.64
C VAL A 37 10.41 -4.13 20.42
N ALA A 38 9.64 -4.38 21.49
CA ALA A 38 8.23 -4.71 21.38
C ALA A 38 7.44 -3.58 20.69
N MET A 39 7.71 -2.32 21.07
CA MET A 39 7.11 -1.16 20.41
C MET A 39 7.50 -1.07 18.92
N GLN A 40 8.78 -1.26 18.58
CA GLN A 40 9.24 -1.22 17.19
C GLN A 40 8.55 -2.28 16.31
N ALA A 41 8.32 -3.49 16.83
CA ALA A 41 7.62 -4.53 16.11
C ALA A 41 6.17 -4.12 15.77
N THR A 42 5.44 -3.58 16.74
CA THR A 42 4.06 -3.08 16.52
C THR A 42 4.02 -1.89 15.57
N ALA A 43 4.99 -0.97 15.67
CA ALA A 43 5.10 0.18 14.78
C ALA A 43 5.32 -0.27 13.33
N LYS A 44 6.21 -1.24 13.09
CA LYS A 44 6.46 -1.80 11.75
C LYS A 44 5.21 -2.45 11.17
N GLN A 45 4.45 -3.18 11.98
CA GLN A 45 3.20 -3.79 11.55
C GLN A 45 2.18 -2.72 11.13
N GLY A 46 1.97 -1.69 11.96
CA GLY A 46 1.06 -0.59 11.64
C GLY A 46 1.49 0.19 10.40
N SER A 47 2.80 0.44 10.21
CA SER A 47 3.32 1.08 9.01
C SER A 47 3.05 0.27 7.74
N PHE A 48 3.17 -1.06 7.79
CA PHE A 48 2.89 -1.93 6.65
C PHE A 48 1.40 -1.92 6.27
N ASP A 49 0.51 -2.04 7.26
CA ASP A 49 -0.93 -2.00 7.02
C ASP A 49 -1.37 -0.64 6.46
N ALA A 50 -0.78 0.46 6.95
CA ALA A 50 -1.01 1.80 6.42
C ALA A 50 -0.50 1.94 4.97
N MET A 51 0.70 1.42 4.66
CA MET A 51 1.26 1.41 3.32
C MET A 51 0.35 0.69 2.32
N GLN A 52 -0.15 -0.50 2.67
CA GLN A 52 -1.06 -1.28 1.82
C GLN A 52 -2.37 -0.51 1.56
N ARG A 53 -2.93 0.14 2.59
CA ARG A 53 -4.14 0.97 2.44
C ARG A 53 -3.91 2.18 1.54
N SER A 54 -2.79 2.87 1.70
CA SER A 54 -2.41 4.00 0.83
C SER A 54 -2.24 3.56 -0.62
N LEU A 55 -1.57 2.43 -0.84
CA LEU A 55 -1.35 1.87 -2.18
C LEU A 55 -2.67 1.42 -2.83
N ALA A 56 -3.55 0.74 -2.08
CA ALA A 56 -4.88 0.38 -2.57
C ALA A 56 -5.72 1.61 -2.95
N SER A 57 -5.63 2.67 -2.14
CA SER A 57 -6.34 3.92 -2.40
C SER A 57 -5.81 4.63 -3.65
N SER A 58 -4.48 4.68 -3.83
CA SER A 58 -3.89 5.26 -5.04
C SER A 58 -4.23 4.46 -6.29
N LEU A 59 -4.22 3.12 -6.22
CA LEU A 59 -4.60 2.26 -7.34
C LEU A 59 -6.08 2.41 -7.71
N ALA A 60 -6.98 2.56 -6.73
CA ALA A 60 -8.38 2.82 -7.01
C ALA A 60 -8.60 4.18 -7.70
N GLN A 61 -7.85 5.22 -7.32
CA GLN A 61 -7.93 6.53 -7.96
C GLN A 61 -7.27 6.55 -9.35
N ASP A 62 -6.17 5.81 -9.54
CA ASP A 62 -5.46 5.72 -10.82
C ASP A 62 -6.36 5.16 -11.92
N ILE A 63 -7.05 4.04 -11.68
CA ILE A 63 -7.94 3.44 -12.69
C ILE A 63 -9.14 4.34 -12.99
N VAL A 64 -9.68 5.04 -11.99
CA VAL A 64 -10.74 6.03 -12.19
C VAL A 64 -10.27 7.19 -13.07
N ALA A 65 -9.05 7.68 -12.85
CA ALA A 65 -8.47 8.74 -13.66
C ALA A 65 -8.27 8.29 -15.12
N ARG A 66 -7.80 7.05 -15.33
CA ARG A 66 -7.66 6.44 -16.66
C ARG A 66 -9.01 6.31 -17.38
N MET A 67 -10.04 5.81 -16.70
CA MET A 67 -11.39 5.71 -17.27
C MET A 67 -11.93 7.09 -17.69
N ARG A 68 -11.71 8.14 -16.89
CA ARG A 68 -12.10 9.52 -17.23
C ARG A 68 -11.32 10.09 -18.41
N ALA A 69 -10.04 9.76 -18.54
CA ALA A 69 -9.22 10.20 -19.67
C ALA A 69 -9.70 9.61 -21.01
N HIS A 70 -10.35 8.44 -20.97
CA HIS A 70 -10.85 7.73 -22.16
C HIS A 70 -12.33 8.03 -22.48
N ALA A 71 -13.06 8.67 -21.57
CA ALA A 71 -14.44 9.10 -21.76
C ALA A 71 -14.68 10.03 -22.99
N PRO A 72 -13.82 10.99 -23.34
CA PRO A 72 -14.08 11.85 -24.51
C PRO A 72 -13.82 11.18 -25.87
N SER A 73 -13.52 9.87 -25.93
CA SER A 73 -13.34 9.14 -27.19
C SER A 73 -14.67 8.94 -27.93
N LEU A 74 -14.65 8.79 -29.26
CA LEU A 74 -15.82 8.74 -30.17
C LEU A 74 -16.89 7.66 -29.86
N ASN A 75 -16.66 6.81 -28.85
CA ASN A 75 -17.62 5.81 -28.36
C ASN A 75 -17.38 5.50 -26.85
N PRO A 76 -17.74 6.41 -25.93
CA PRO A 76 -17.43 6.30 -24.49
C PRO A 76 -17.91 4.97 -23.89
N ASN A 77 -19.13 4.55 -24.24
CA ASN A 77 -19.73 3.35 -23.69
C ASN A 77 -19.00 2.06 -24.05
N LEU A 78 -18.35 1.99 -25.23
CA LEU A 78 -17.68 0.78 -25.68
C LEU A 78 -16.30 0.59 -25.02
N ALA A 79 -15.59 1.68 -24.77
CA ALA A 79 -14.31 1.64 -24.07
C ALA A 79 -14.50 1.44 -22.56
N LEU A 80 -15.45 2.15 -21.94
CA LEU A 80 -15.63 2.09 -20.49
C LEU A 80 -16.23 0.76 -20.01
N ILE A 81 -17.09 0.11 -20.79
CA ILE A 81 -17.62 -1.21 -20.42
C ILE A 81 -16.52 -2.29 -20.34
N THR A 82 -15.40 -2.09 -21.02
CA THR A 82 -14.26 -3.03 -21.01
C THR A 82 -13.59 -3.09 -19.63
N TYR A 83 -13.70 -2.01 -18.84
CA TYR A 83 -13.18 -1.98 -17.46
C TYR A 83 -14.09 -2.72 -16.48
N ALA A 84 -15.35 -3.00 -16.81
CA ALA A 84 -16.29 -3.64 -15.90
C ALA A 84 -16.00 -5.15 -15.76
N ARG A 85 -15.15 -5.51 -14.80
CA ARG A 85 -14.77 -6.89 -14.48
C ARG A 85 -14.50 -7.07 -12.98
N THR A 86 -14.62 -8.28 -12.45
CA THR A 86 -14.56 -8.57 -10.99
C THR A 86 -13.46 -9.55 -10.57
N ASP A 87 -12.54 -9.89 -11.47
CA ASP A 87 -11.52 -10.93 -11.29
C ASP A 87 -10.08 -10.39 -11.44
N TYR A 88 -9.89 -9.08 -11.48
CA TYR A 88 -8.56 -8.50 -11.58
C TYR A 88 -7.65 -8.97 -10.44
N GLY A 89 -6.44 -9.41 -10.76
CA GLY A 89 -5.48 -9.96 -9.82
C GLY A 89 -5.71 -11.43 -9.47
N ALA A 90 -6.71 -12.11 -10.05
CA ALA A 90 -6.84 -13.57 -9.96
C ALA A 90 -5.75 -14.30 -10.76
N GLY A 91 -5.34 -13.68 -11.87
CA GLY A 91 -4.18 -14.01 -12.69
C GLY A 91 -3.84 -12.79 -13.53
N LEU A 92 -2.61 -12.68 -14.02
CA LEU A 92 -2.25 -11.56 -14.88
C LEU A 92 -2.82 -11.78 -16.29
N ASP A 93 -3.59 -10.83 -16.79
CA ASP A 93 -4.09 -10.83 -18.16
C ASP A 93 -2.92 -10.90 -19.17
N ALA A 94 -3.20 -11.42 -20.36
CA ALA A 94 -2.20 -11.51 -21.41
C ALA A 94 -1.67 -10.12 -21.80
N VAL A 95 -0.37 -10.03 -22.05
CA VAL A 95 0.28 -8.78 -22.48
C VAL A 95 -0.41 -8.28 -23.76
N PRO A 96 -0.97 -7.05 -23.76
CA PRO A 96 -1.57 -6.46 -24.96
C PRO A 96 -0.56 -6.35 -26.10
N THR A 97 -0.99 -6.68 -27.32
CA THR A 97 -0.12 -6.64 -28.51
C THR A 97 0.40 -5.23 -28.81
N ASN A 98 -0.43 -4.21 -28.53
CA ASN A 98 -0.04 -2.81 -28.63
C ASN A 98 -0.07 -2.19 -27.22
N ARG A 99 1.10 -1.70 -26.79
CA ARG A 99 1.31 -1.10 -25.46
C ARG A 99 1.02 0.40 -25.43
N CYS A 100 0.60 0.97 -26.57
CA CYS A 100 0.28 2.38 -26.72
C CYS A 100 1.39 3.34 -26.24
N SER A 101 2.64 2.88 -26.31
CA SER A 101 3.83 3.57 -25.81
C SER A 101 4.72 4.13 -26.93
N GLY A 102 4.26 4.11 -28.17
CA GLY A 102 5.02 4.48 -29.37
C GLY A 102 4.25 5.41 -30.31
N VAL A 103 4.71 5.53 -31.54
CA VAL A 103 4.15 6.44 -32.57
C VAL A 103 2.86 5.90 -33.20
N THR A 104 2.54 4.62 -32.98
CA THR A 104 1.34 3.96 -33.52
C THR A 104 0.09 4.49 -32.81
N THR A 105 -0.86 5.00 -33.58
CA THR A 105 -2.18 5.40 -33.08
C THR A 105 -2.91 4.18 -32.50
N CYS A 106 -3.22 4.21 -31.21
CA CYS A 106 -4.09 3.21 -30.58
C CYS A 106 -5.56 3.57 -30.73
N THR A 107 -6.38 2.55 -30.90
CA THR A 107 -7.82 2.65 -30.72
C THR A 107 -8.16 2.78 -29.23
N ALA A 108 -9.35 3.31 -28.90
CA ALA A 108 -9.81 3.43 -27.52
C ALA A 108 -9.87 2.07 -26.79
N ALA A 109 -10.18 0.99 -27.52
CA ALA A 109 -10.20 -0.37 -26.96
C ALA A 109 -8.78 -0.88 -26.62
N GLU A 110 -7.79 -0.62 -27.47
CA GLU A 110 -6.39 -1.00 -27.21
C GLU A 110 -5.81 -0.21 -26.03
N MET A 111 -6.14 1.08 -25.92
CA MET A 111 -5.75 1.91 -24.78
C MET A 111 -6.34 1.38 -23.47
N ALA A 112 -7.63 1.02 -23.46
CA ALA A 112 -8.28 0.44 -22.29
C ALA A 112 -7.68 -0.92 -21.88
N ALA A 113 -7.39 -1.79 -22.84
CA ALA A 113 -6.73 -3.06 -22.58
C ALA A 113 -5.32 -2.87 -21.99
N ASN A 114 -4.57 -1.89 -22.50
CA ASN A 114 -3.25 -1.54 -21.96
C ASN A 114 -3.32 -1.00 -20.53
N ASP A 115 -4.27 -0.11 -20.24
CA ASP A 115 -4.48 0.43 -18.90
C ASP A 115 -4.85 -0.64 -17.89
N ILE A 116 -5.78 -1.52 -18.24
CA ILE A 116 -6.20 -2.63 -17.40
C ILE A 116 -5.01 -3.52 -17.06
N PHE A 117 -4.20 -3.87 -18.07
CA PHE A 117 -3.02 -4.70 -17.87
C PHE A 117 -1.98 -4.01 -16.96
N GLU A 118 -1.68 -2.73 -17.16
CA GLU A 118 -0.76 -2.01 -16.27
C GLU A 118 -1.28 -1.91 -14.84
N TRP A 119 -2.57 -1.63 -14.68
CA TRP A 119 -3.19 -1.55 -13.37
C TRP A 119 -3.19 -2.92 -12.65
N GLU A 120 -3.44 -4.00 -13.37
CA GLU A 120 -3.37 -5.36 -12.83
C GLU A 120 -1.94 -5.77 -12.45
N ARG A 121 -0.95 -5.41 -13.27
CA ARG A 121 0.47 -5.59 -12.91
C ARG A 121 0.82 -4.88 -11.61
N ALA A 122 0.36 -3.64 -11.44
CA ALA A 122 0.58 -2.87 -10.23
C ALA A 122 -0.15 -3.49 -9.01
N LEU A 123 -1.40 -3.95 -9.18
CA LEU A 123 -2.15 -4.67 -8.15
C LEU A 123 -1.41 -5.92 -7.66
N MET A 124 -0.88 -6.71 -8.59
CA MET A 124 -0.19 -7.96 -8.31
C MET A 124 1.29 -7.79 -7.94
N GLY A 125 1.85 -6.59 -8.13
CA GLY A 125 3.27 -6.32 -7.92
C GLY A 125 4.17 -6.96 -8.97
N ALA A 126 3.66 -7.22 -10.17
CA ALA A 126 4.41 -7.83 -11.26
C ALA A 126 5.52 -6.89 -11.82
N ASP A 127 5.55 -5.64 -11.38
CA ASP A 127 6.57 -4.65 -11.76
C ASP A 127 7.88 -4.81 -11.01
N THR A 128 7.89 -5.50 -9.88
CA THR A 128 9.10 -5.71 -9.08
C THR A 128 9.08 -7.12 -8.52
N THR A 129 10.12 -7.89 -8.78
CA THR A 129 10.21 -9.29 -8.35
C THR A 129 11.41 -9.48 -7.43
N ALA A 130 11.22 -10.26 -6.36
CA ALA A 130 12.31 -10.82 -5.58
C ALA A 130 12.39 -12.31 -5.94
N GLY A 131 13.33 -12.64 -6.84
CA GLY A 131 13.39 -13.95 -7.46
C GLY A 131 12.15 -14.19 -8.34
N ALA A 132 11.43 -15.29 -8.08
CA ALA A 132 10.20 -15.63 -8.81
C ALA A 132 8.92 -15.05 -8.18
N THR A 133 9.04 -14.28 -7.10
CA THR A 133 7.88 -13.75 -6.36
C THR A 133 7.70 -12.28 -6.66
N ASN A 134 6.49 -11.88 -7.04
CA ASN A 134 6.11 -10.48 -7.16
C ASN A 134 6.16 -9.81 -5.78
N VAL A 135 6.95 -8.74 -5.65
CA VAL A 135 7.13 -7.97 -4.43
C VAL A 135 6.98 -6.48 -4.77
N GLY A 136 5.85 -5.88 -4.38
CA GLY A 136 5.58 -4.47 -4.69
C GLY A 136 4.09 -4.15 -4.78
N GLY A 137 3.27 -5.16 -5.00
CA GLY A 137 1.82 -5.05 -5.07
C GLY A 137 1.13 -5.23 -3.72
N LEU A 138 -0.19 -5.33 -3.80
CA LEU A 138 -1.03 -5.64 -2.66
C LEU A 138 -0.94 -7.12 -2.31
N VAL A 139 -0.85 -7.44 -1.02
CA VAL A 139 -0.87 -8.84 -0.56
C VAL A 139 -2.22 -9.46 -0.91
N GLY A 140 -2.24 -10.41 -1.84
CA GLY A 140 -3.50 -10.99 -2.33
C GLY A 140 -4.41 -9.94 -2.98
N GLY A 141 -3.83 -8.94 -3.65
CA GLY A 141 -4.54 -7.87 -4.34
C GLY A 141 -5.62 -8.40 -5.29
N ARG A 142 -6.81 -7.81 -5.22
CA ARG A 142 -7.90 -8.03 -6.18
C ARG A 142 -8.57 -6.70 -6.52
N GLY A 143 -8.95 -6.55 -7.79
CA GLY A 143 -9.72 -5.41 -8.27
C GLY A 143 -11.07 -5.86 -8.80
N CYS A 144 -12.11 -5.08 -8.52
CA CYS A 144 -13.44 -5.28 -9.09
C CYS A 144 -14.00 -3.93 -9.51
N ILE A 145 -14.55 -3.87 -10.71
CA ILE A 145 -15.16 -2.67 -11.27
C ILE A 145 -16.55 -3.08 -11.73
N THR A 146 -17.57 -2.45 -11.16
CA THR A 146 -18.96 -2.65 -11.54
C THR A 146 -19.52 -1.35 -12.10
N GLN A 147 -20.42 -1.47 -13.07
CA GLN A 147 -21.06 -0.33 -13.72
C GLN A 147 -22.57 -0.36 -13.43
N ASN A 148 -23.12 0.80 -13.07
CA ASN A 148 -24.56 1.04 -13.00
C ASN A 148 -24.88 2.36 -13.72
N GLY A 149 -25.23 2.27 -15.01
CA GLY A 149 -25.37 3.43 -15.87
C GLY A 149 -24.04 4.19 -16.00
N ASN A 150 -24.04 5.46 -15.60
CA ASN A 150 -22.85 6.32 -15.62
C ASN A 150 -22.02 6.26 -14.32
N ALA A 151 -22.47 5.48 -13.33
CA ALA A 151 -21.76 5.26 -12.08
C ALA A 151 -20.87 4.02 -12.20
N TYR A 152 -19.57 4.20 -11.97
CA TYR A 152 -18.58 3.14 -11.88
C TYR A 152 -18.16 2.99 -10.42
N THR A 153 -18.29 1.79 -9.88
CA THR A 153 -17.81 1.44 -8.54
C THR A 153 -16.56 0.62 -8.68
N VAL A 154 -15.44 1.17 -8.21
CA VAL A 154 -14.13 0.51 -8.18
C VAL A 154 -13.85 0.04 -6.76
N VAL A 155 -13.67 -1.26 -6.60
CA VAL A 155 -13.28 -1.90 -5.36
C VAL A 155 -11.87 -2.46 -5.51
N VAL A 156 -10.96 -2.03 -4.65
CA VAL A 156 -9.62 -2.63 -4.53
C VAL A 156 -9.53 -3.31 -3.18
N SER A 157 -9.24 -4.60 -3.17
CA SER A 157 -9.14 -5.41 -1.96
C SER A 157 -7.77 -6.06 -1.81
N TRP A 158 -7.38 -6.30 -0.57
CA TRP A 158 -6.11 -6.92 -0.19
C TRP A 158 -6.26 -7.68 1.13
N GLN A 159 -5.27 -8.49 1.46
CA GLN A 159 -5.22 -9.26 2.70
C GLN A 159 -4.39 -8.50 3.75
N GLY A 160 -5.03 -8.13 4.86
CA GLY A 160 -4.35 -7.58 6.03
C GLY A 160 -3.62 -8.66 6.83
N ARG A 161 -2.65 -8.25 7.65
CA ARG A 161 -1.90 -9.17 8.53
C ARG A 161 -2.68 -9.58 9.78
N THR A 162 -3.62 -8.75 10.21
CA THR A 162 -4.49 -8.99 11.37
C THR A 162 -5.90 -9.39 10.95
N GLU A 163 -6.47 -10.34 11.68
CA GLU A 163 -7.88 -10.70 11.53
C GLU A 163 -8.76 -9.63 12.15
N THR A 164 -9.81 -9.25 11.44
CA THR A 164 -10.88 -8.39 11.93
C THR A 164 -12.23 -8.98 11.50
N VAL A 165 -13.15 -8.11 11.08
CA VAL A 165 -14.31 -8.47 10.27
C VAL A 165 -13.91 -8.47 8.80
N ASP A 166 -14.57 -9.30 8.01
CA ASP A 166 -14.47 -9.25 6.56
C ASP A 166 -15.03 -7.91 6.08
N ALA A 167 -14.26 -7.18 5.26
CA ALA A 167 -14.66 -5.87 4.78
C ALA A 167 -15.63 -5.91 3.58
N GLY A 168 -15.79 -7.05 2.92
CA GLY A 168 -16.67 -7.18 1.76
C GLY A 168 -18.06 -7.69 2.12
N THR A 169 -19.08 -6.91 1.76
CA THR A 169 -20.51 -7.26 1.92
C THR A 169 -21.30 -6.82 0.69
N GLY A 170 -22.26 -7.64 0.24
CA GLY A 170 -23.13 -7.29 -0.89
C GLY A 170 -22.38 -7.12 -2.21
N ASP A 171 -22.82 -6.15 -3.02
CA ASP A 171 -22.31 -5.91 -4.38
C ASP A 171 -20.88 -5.33 -4.42
N ASP A 172 -20.37 -4.83 -3.28
CA ASP A 172 -19.01 -4.29 -3.15
C ASP A 172 -18.00 -5.34 -2.66
N ALA A 173 -18.40 -6.62 -2.53
CA ALA A 173 -17.51 -7.68 -2.12
C ALA A 173 -16.57 -8.07 -3.27
N CYS A 174 -15.28 -7.76 -3.12
CA CYS A 174 -14.26 -8.09 -4.11
C CYS A 174 -13.25 -9.10 -3.58
N GLY A 175 -12.81 -10.05 -4.41
CA GLY A 175 -11.76 -11.01 -4.05
C GLY A 175 -12.19 -12.11 -3.09
N ILE A 176 -11.22 -12.71 -2.39
CA ILE A 176 -11.42 -13.89 -1.54
C ILE A 176 -12.02 -13.47 -0.19
N ASN A 177 -13.19 -14.01 0.12
CA ASN A 177 -13.87 -13.81 1.41
C ASN A 177 -12.99 -14.27 2.58
N GLY A 178 -12.97 -13.50 3.65
CA GLY A 178 -12.22 -13.83 4.86
C GLY A 178 -12.02 -12.65 5.80
N ARG A 179 -11.76 -12.97 7.07
CA ARG A 179 -11.55 -11.98 8.16
C ARG A 179 -10.31 -11.10 7.99
N LYS A 180 -9.45 -11.42 7.02
CA LYS A 180 -8.26 -10.65 6.66
C LYS A 180 -8.50 -9.75 5.46
N ARG A 181 -9.61 -9.90 4.73
CA ARG A 181 -9.93 -9.05 3.59
C ARG A 181 -10.14 -7.61 4.04
N ARG A 182 -9.41 -6.71 3.41
CA ARG A 182 -9.56 -5.26 3.48
C ARG A 182 -9.97 -4.77 2.11
N GLN A 183 -10.74 -3.69 2.05
CA GLN A 183 -11.11 -3.08 0.78
C GLN A 183 -11.22 -1.56 0.88
N VAL A 184 -11.00 -0.92 -0.25
CA VAL A 184 -11.31 0.47 -0.52
C VAL A 184 -12.31 0.48 -1.66
N VAL A 185 -13.40 1.21 -1.48
CA VAL A 185 -14.46 1.39 -2.48
C VAL A 185 -14.44 2.85 -2.92
N VAL A 186 -14.34 3.08 -4.22
CA VAL A 186 -14.38 4.41 -4.85
C VAL A 186 -15.48 4.39 -5.90
N GLN A 187 -16.47 5.27 -5.74
CA GLN A 187 -17.49 5.48 -6.75
C GLN A 187 -17.13 6.72 -7.59
N ALA A 188 -17.22 6.59 -8.91
CA ALA A 188 -16.97 7.65 -9.86
C ALA A 188 -18.11 7.74 -10.87
N PHE A 189 -18.61 8.95 -11.10
CA PHE A 189 -19.52 9.24 -12.20
C PHE A 189 -18.71 9.68 -13.43
N ILE A 190 -18.98 9.07 -14.58
CA ILE A 190 -18.33 9.37 -15.85
C ILE A 190 -19.43 9.65 -16.90
N PHE A 191 -19.28 10.76 -17.64
CA PHE A 191 -20.27 11.31 -18.57
C PHE A 191 -19.75 11.32 -20.01
#